data_AF-A0AAJ3CV75-F1
#
_entry.id   AF-A0AAJ3CV75-F1
#
_cell.length_a   1.000
_cell.length_b   1.000
_cell.length_c   1.000
_cell.angle_alpha   90.00
_cell.angle_beta   90.00
_cell.angle_gamma   90.00
#
_symmetry.space_group_name_H-M   'P 1'
#
loop_
_entity.id
_entity.type
_entity.pdbx_description
1 polymer ?
#
loop_
_entity_poly.entity_id
_entity_poly.type
_entity_poly.pdbx_seq_one_letter_code
_entity_poly.pdbx_strand_id
1 'polypeptide(L)'
;MNSKLEKLVEELRRMPPIEQVGNYKRYRVIARALDKKGRVLATRTNSYTQTHPVQKGFAIRAGRPQGEFLHAEISCLLAARADVHTLLIARISKDGIPVPAKPCEICTLAIMEYGVKEIIHT
;
A
#
# COMPACT_ATOMS: atom_id res chain seq x y z
N MET A 1 10.48 10.48 12.90
CA MET A 1 9.68 9.47 12.17
C MET A 1 10.32 8.10 12.40
N ASN A 2 9.58 6.98 12.26
CA ASN A 2 10.16 5.64 12.38
C ASN A 2 11.20 5.44 11.26
N SER A 3 12.45 5.06 11.59
CA SER A 3 13.55 4.90 10.61
C SER A 3 13.18 4.00 9.42
N LYS A 4 12.27 3.04 9.60
CA LYS A 4 11.78 2.18 8.53
C LYS A 4 10.86 2.90 7.54
N LEU A 5 10.04 3.86 7.99
CA LEU A 5 9.17 4.66 7.12
C LEU A 5 9.96 5.66 6.30
N GLU A 6 11.02 6.25 6.87
CA GLU A 6 11.91 7.18 6.14
C GLU A 6 12.57 6.49 4.95
N LYS A 7 13.01 5.23 5.13
CA LYS A 7 13.54 4.41 4.02
C LYS A 7 12.51 4.17 2.92
N LEU A 8 11.25 3.92 3.26
CA LEU A 8 10.16 3.73 2.29
C LEU A 8 9.85 5.02 1.53
N VAL A 9 9.86 6.16 2.20
CA VAL A 9 9.70 7.49 1.58
C VAL A 9 10.85 7.74 0.61
N GLU A 10 12.08 7.43 1.00
CA GLU A 10 13.26 7.58 0.15
C GLU A 10 13.22 6.66 -1.08
N GLU A 11 12.78 5.41 -0.92
CA GLU A 11 12.52 4.50 -2.05
C GLU A 11 11.49 5.08 -3.02
N LEU A 12 10.40 5.65 -2.51
CA LEU A 12 9.39 6.30 -3.35
C LEU A 12 9.92 7.54 -4.07
N ARG A 13 10.84 8.32 -3.47
CA ARG A 13 11.45 9.49 -4.11
C ARG A 13 12.35 9.13 -5.28
N ARG A 14 13.02 7.96 -5.21
CA ARG A 14 13.88 7.44 -6.28
C ARG A 14 13.09 6.87 -7.46
N MET A 15 11.81 6.53 -7.25
CA MET A 15 10.94 6.07 -8.33
C MET A 15 10.51 7.23 -9.24
N PRO A 16 10.26 6.99 -10.53
CA PRO A 16 9.77 8.02 -11.43
C PRO A 16 8.46 8.62 -10.90
N PRO A 17 8.25 9.95 -11.06
CA PRO A 17 7.01 10.58 -10.68
C PRO A 17 5.85 10.02 -11.52
N ILE A 18 4.66 9.94 -10.90
CA ILE A 18 3.45 9.55 -11.62
C ILE A 18 2.85 10.80 -12.28
N GLU A 19 2.61 10.71 -13.59
CA GLU A 19 1.92 11.75 -14.35
C GLU A 19 0.51 11.95 -13.80
N GLN A 20 0.17 13.21 -13.51
CA GLN A 20 -1.15 13.61 -13.07
C GLN A 20 -2.05 13.72 -14.30
N VAL A 21 -3.09 12.88 -14.35
CA VAL A 21 -4.02 12.84 -15.49
C VAL A 21 -5.42 13.17 -14.99
N GLY A 22 -6.03 14.19 -15.60
CA GLY A 22 -7.35 14.70 -15.22
C GLY A 22 -7.34 15.47 -13.89
N ASN A 23 -8.52 15.63 -13.30
CA ASN A 23 -8.70 16.41 -12.07
C ASN A 23 -8.38 15.64 -10.77
N TYR A 24 -8.13 14.32 -10.86
CA TYR A 24 -7.88 13.49 -9.69
C TYR A 24 -6.38 13.41 -9.37
N LYS A 25 -6.04 13.75 -8.12
CA LYS A 25 -4.66 13.67 -7.63
C LYS A 25 -4.22 12.21 -7.53
N ARG A 26 -3.14 11.86 -8.22
CA ARG A 26 -2.49 10.56 -8.11
C ARG A 26 -1.35 10.65 -7.10
N TYR A 27 -1.39 9.74 -6.14
CA TYR A 27 -0.35 9.58 -5.13
C TYR A 27 0.50 8.35 -5.41
N ARG A 28 1.76 8.39 -4.98
CA ARG A 28 2.64 7.22 -4.93
C ARG A 28 2.54 6.62 -3.54
N VAL A 29 2.16 5.36 -3.47
CA VAL A 29 2.02 4.59 -2.24
C VAL A 29 2.91 3.37 -2.34
N ILE A 30 3.67 3.09 -1.29
CA ILE A 30 4.46 1.88 -1.13
C ILE A 30 4.02 1.17 0.13
N ALA A 31 3.94 -0.16 0.05
CA ALA A 31 3.70 -1.02 1.19
C ALA A 31 4.81 -2.06 1.30
N ARG A 32 5.24 -2.34 2.52
CA ARG A 32 6.26 -3.36 2.83
C ARG A 32 5.77 -4.27 3.94
N ALA A 33 5.69 -5.56 3.62
CA ALA A 33 5.30 -6.61 4.54
C ALA A 33 6.54 -7.15 5.26
N LEU A 34 6.45 -7.28 6.59
CA LEU A 34 7.49 -7.82 7.44
C LEU A 34 7.01 -9.06 8.20
N ASP A 35 7.92 -10.00 8.44
CA ASP A 35 7.71 -11.09 9.38
C ASP A 35 7.83 -10.61 10.84
N LYS A 36 7.55 -11.50 11.80
CA LYS A 36 7.67 -11.22 13.25
C LYS A 36 9.10 -10.81 13.67
N LYS A 37 10.12 -11.19 12.89
CA LYS A 37 11.54 -10.87 13.13
C LYS A 37 11.98 -9.57 12.44
N GLY A 38 11.08 -8.90 11.71
CA GLY A 38 11.35 -7.68 10.97
C GLY A 38 12.04 -7.89 9.61
N ARG A 39 12.09 -9.12 9.08
CA ARG A 39 12.59 -9.42 7.73
C ARG A 39 11.57 -9.01 6.68
N VAL A 40 12.04 -8.51 5.55
CA VAL A 40 11.18 -8.08 4.44
C VAL A 40 10.66 -9.31 3.70
N LEU A 41 9.34 -9.48 3.67
CA LEU A 41 8.67 -10.52 2.89
C LEU A 41 8.36 -10.03 1.48
N ALA A 42 7.80 -8.83 1.36
CA ALA A 42 7.47 -8.21 0.09
C ALA A 42 7.49 -6.69 0.16
N THR A 43 7.68 -6.06 -0.99
CA THR A 43 7.52 -4.62 -1.19
C THR A 43 6.78 -4.39 -2.50
N ARG A 44 5.71 -3.59 -2.45
CA ARG A 44 4.90 -3.28 -3.63
C ARG A 44 4.43 -1.84 -3.60
N THR A 45 4.15 -1.31 -4.78
CA THR A 45 3.54 0.01 -4.98
C THR A 45 2.13 -0.12 -5.51
N ASN A 46 1.36 0.96 -5.43
CA ASN A 46 0.03 1.02 -6.03
C ASN A 46 0.13 1.15 -7.56
N SER A 47 -0.85 0.59 -8.25
CA SER A 47 -0.98 0.72 -9.71
C SER A 47 -2.35 1.32 -10.06
N TYR A 48 -2.33 2.33 -10.92
CA TYR A 48 -3.55 2.97 -11.45
C TYR A 48 -3.99 2.37 -12.79
N THR A 49 -3.33 1.31 -13.27
CA THR A 49 -3.64 0.64 -14.54
C THR A 49 -3.93 -0.83 -14.36
N GLN A 50 -3.33 -1.47 -13.35
CA GLN A 50 -3.53 -2.88 -13.06
C GLN A 50 -4.67 -3.08 -12.08
N THR A 51 -5.50 -4.09 -12.34
CA THR A 51 -6.55 -4.56 -11.44
C THR A 51 -6.21 -5.98 -10.97
N HIS A 52 -6.88 -6.44 -9.91
CA HIS A 52 -6.71 -7.82 -9.42
C HIS A 52 -8.03 -8.38 -8.89
N PRO A 53 -8.36 -9.68 -9.11
CA PRO A 53 -9.59 -10.27 -8.60
C PRO A 53 -9.77 -10.12 -7.08
N VAL A 54 -8.68 -10.30 -6.31
CA VAL A 54 -8.70 -10.11 -4.85
C VAL A 54 -9.00 -8.67 -4.46
N GLN A 55 -8.40 -7.68 -5.14
CA GLN A 55 -8.71 -6.26 -4.93
C GLN A 55 -10.20 -6.00 -5.18
N LYS A 56 -10.72 -6.47 -6.32
CA LYS A 56 -12.14 -6.31 -6.68
C LYS A 56 -13.07 -6.98 -5.67
N GLY A 57 -12.73 -8.17 -5.19
CA GLY A 57 -13.48 -8.88 -4.16
C GLY A 57 -13.60 -8.07 -2.86
N PHE A 58 -12.48 -7.51 -2.37
CA PHE A 58 -12.51 -6.62 -1.20
C PHE A 58 -13.23 -5.30 -1.49
N ALA A 59 -13.08 -4.73 -2.69
CA ALA A 59 -13.74 -3.49 -3.08
C ALA A 59 -15.27 -3.63 -3.05
N ILE A 60 -15.81 -4.75 -3.55
CA ILE A 60 -17.24 -5.06 -3.48
C ILE A 60 -17.69 -5.24 -2.03
N ARG A 61 -16.93 -5.98 -1.22
CA ARG A 61 -17.25 -6.20 0.21
C ARG A 61 -17.22 -4.92 1.04
N ALA A 62 -16.39 -3.95 0.65
CA ALA A 62 -16.34 -2.63 1.25
C ALA A 62 -17.45 -1.69 0.77
N GLY A 63 -18.30 -2.10 -0.19
CA GLY A 63 -19.30 -1.23 -0.79
C GLY A 63 -18.74 -0.21 -1.80
N ARG A 64 -17.51 -0.41 -2.29
CA ARG A 64 -16.80 0.47 -3.24
C ARG A 64 -16.34 -0.27 -4.49
N PRO A 65 -17.26 -0.81 -5.32
CA PRO A 65 -16.90 -1.63 -6.47
C PRO A 65 -15.99 -0.93 -7.51
N GLN A 66 -16.00 0.40 -7.55
CA GLN A 66 -15.12 1.22 -8.39
C GLN A 66 -13.64 1.22 -7.95
N GLY A 67 -13.33 0.70 -6.76
CA GLY A 67 -11.97 0.59 -6.21
C GLY A 67 -11.18 -0.60 -6.75
N GLU A 68 -11.26 -0.89 -8.05
CA GLU A 68 -10.71 -2.10 -8.66
C GLU A 68 -9.20 -2.05 -8.94
N PHE A 69 -8.62 -0.83 -8.97
CA PHE A 69 -7.19 -0.64 -9.16
C PHE A 69 -6.38 -1.17 -7.98
N LEU A 70 -5.26 -1.81 -8.28
CA LEU A 70 -4.48 -2.54 -7.30
C LEU A 70 -3.76 -1.59 -6.33
N HIS A 71 -4.17 -1.64 -5.06
CA HIS A 71 -3.55 -0.86 -3.99
C HIS A 71 -2.23 -1.49 -3.54
N ALA A 72 -1.32 -0.65 -3.01
CA ALA A 72 -0.01 -1.09 -2.57
C ALA A 72 -0.11 -2.16 -1.48
N GLU A 73 -1.02 -1.98 -0.53
CA GLU A 73 -1.25 -2.86 0.61
C GLU A 73 -1.67 -4.27 0.14
N ILE A 74 -2.69 -4.36 -0.71
CA ILE A 74 -3.21 -5.63 -1.22
C ILE A 74 -2.18 -6.31 -2.11
N SER A 75 -1.51 -5.56 -2.99
CA SER A 75 -0.41 -6.09 -3.80
C SER A 75 0.70 -6.70 -2.95
N CYS A 76 1.05 -6.02 -1.84
CA CYS A 76 2.10 -6.46 -0.93
C CYS A 76 1.71 -7.71 -0.16
N LEU A 77 0.49 -7.79 0.36
CA LEU A 77 -0.04 -8.97 1.03
C LEU A 77 -0.06 -10.20 0.10
N LEU A 78 -0.51 -10.02 -1.15
CA LEU A 78 -0.48 -11.07 -2.17
C LEU A 78 0.94 -11.54 -2.50
N ALA A 79 1.89 -10.61 -2.56
CA ALA A 79 3.28 -10.92 -2.88
C ALA A 79 4.04 -11.58 -1.72
N ALA A 80 3.64 -11.34 -0.47
CA ALA A 80 4.33 -11.85 0.71
C ALA A 80 4.34 -13.39 0.77
N ARG A 81 3.27 -14.05 0.31
CA ARG A 81 3.10 -15.53 0.28
C ARG A 81 3.44 -16.22 1.62
N ALA A 82 3.35 -15.48 2.72
CA ALA A 82 3.70 -15.88 4.07
C ALA A 82 2.94 -15.01 5.08
N ASP A 83 2.93 -15.43 6.34
CA ASP A 83 2.25 -14.69 7.41
C ASP A 83 2.93 -13.33 7.67
N VAL A 84 2.18 -12.27 7.39
CA VAL A 84 2.63 -10.90 7.59
C VAL A 84 2.34 -10.47 9.02
N HIS A 85 3.37 -10.14 9.78
CA HIS A 85 3.22 -9.64 11.14
C HIS A 85 2.99 -8.13 11.16
N THR A 86 3.88 -7.39 10.48
CA THR A 86 3.86 -5.92 10.45
C THR A 86 3.78 -5.44 9.01
N LEU A 87 2.85 -4.53 8.72
CA LEU A 87 2.72 -3.87 7.42
C LEU A 87 3.11 -2.39 7.55
N LEU A 88 4.15 -2.00 6.80
CA LEU A 88 4.58 -0.61 6.69
C LEU A 88 3.97 0.02 5.44
N ILE A 89 3.43 1.23 5.57
CA ILE A 89 2.80 1.96 4.46
C ILE A 89 3.34 3.38 4.41
N ALA A 90 3.82 3.83 3.26
CA ALA A 90 4.20 5.23 3.07
C ALA A 90 3.54 5.79 1.81
N ARG A 91 3.17 7.06 1.86
CA ARG A 91 2.55 7.79 0.75
C ARG A 91 3.27 9.12 0.54
N ILE A 92 3.56 9.45 -0.72
CA ILE A 92 4.10 10.75 -1.11
C ILE A 92 3.25 11.43 -2.17
N SER A 93 3.24 12.77 -2.13
CA SER A 93 2.65 13.61 -3.17
C SER A 93 3.47 13.56 -4.47
N LYS A 94 2.96 14.23 -5.52
CA LYS A 94 3.71 14.46 -6.76
C LYS A 94 5.06 15.15 -6.50
N ASP A 95 5.10 16.05 -5.51
CA ASP A 95 6.26 16.86 -5.14
C ASP A 95 7.23 16.09 -4.22
N GLY A 96 6.96 14.82 -3.93
CA GLY A 96 7.82 13.99 -3.08
C GLY A 96 7.68 14.25 -1.57
N ILE A 97 6.62 14.97 -1.18
CA ILE A 97 6.32 15.29 0.22
C ILE A 97 5.55 14.11 0.84
N PRO A 98 5.99 13.55 1.98
CA PRO A 98 5.24 12.56 2.73
C PRO A 98 3.89 13.10 3.16
N VAL A 99 2.84 12.31 2.92
CA VAL A 99 1.47 12.62 3.32
C VAL A 99 0.89 11.44 4.10
N PRO A 100 -0.15 11.66 4.94
CA PRO A 100 -0.70 10.58 5.77
C PRO A 100 -1.08 9.37 4.93
N ALA A 101 -0.68 8.15 5.29
CA ALA A 101 -0.84 6.95 4.48
C ALA A 101 -1.74 5.91 5.16
N LYS A 102 -2.74 6.38 5.93
CA LYS A 102 -3.73 5.50 6.56
C LYS A 102 -4.40 4.63 5.49
N PRO A 103 -4.47 3.30 5.69
CA PRO A 103 -5.10 2.39 4.73
C PRO A 103 -6.57 2.77 4.54
N CYS A 104 -7.05 2.64 3.31
CA CYS A 104 -8.48 2.81 3.01
C CYS A 104 -9.29 1.62 3.53
N GLU A 105 -10.61 1.76 3.60
CA GLU A 105 -11.53 0.70 4.04
C GLU A 105 -11.35 -0.65 3.32
N ILE A 106 -11.08 -0.63 2.00
CA ILE A 106 -10.80 -1.84 1.21
C ILE A 106 -9.54 -2.55 1.74
N CYS A 107 -8.46 -1.79 1.92
CA CYS A 107 -7.20 -2.30 2.43
C CYS A 107 -7.32 -2.71 3.90
N THR A 108 -8.08 -1.97 4.72
CA THR A 108 -8.32 -2.32 6.11
C THR A 108 -9.00 -3.68 6.23
N LEU A 109 -10.03 -3.95 5.43
CA LEU A 109 -10.66 -5.28 5.39
C LEU A 109 -9.66 -6.37 4.99
N ALA A 110 -8.87 -6.13 3.95
CA ALA A 110 -7.85 -7.09 3.51
C ALA A 110 -6.79 -7.35 4.60
N ILE A 111 -6.29 -6.30 5.25
CA ILE A 111 -5.27 -6.39 6.31
C ILE A 111 -5.79 -7.21 7.50
N MET A 112 -7.06 -6.99 7.89
CA MET A 112 -7.70 -7.75 8.96
C MET A 112 -7.85 -9.23 8.59
N GLU A 113 -8.27 -9.53 7.36
CA GLU A 113 -8.48 -10.90 6.89
C GLU A 113 -7.18 -11.69 6.71
N TYR A 114 -6.11 -11.01 6.27
CA TYR A 114 -4.77 -11.60 6.18
C TYR A 114 -4.08 -11.74 7.56
N GLY A 115 -4.75 -11.31 8.65
CA GLY A 115 -4.28 -11.55 10.01
C GLY A 115 -3.09 -10.69 10.45
N VAL A 116 -2.83 -9.57 9.77
CA VAL A 116 -1.73 -8.65 10.09
C VAL A 116 -1.91 -8.09 11.50
N LYS A 117 -0.84 -8.11 12.30
CA LYS A 117 -0.89 -7.73 13.72
C LYS A 117 -0.61 -6.25 13.97
N GLU A 118 0.23 -5.65 13.13
CA GLU A 118 0.68 -4.28 13.32
C GLU A 118 0.69 -3.51 11.99
N ILE A 119 0.16 -2.29 12.01
CA ILE A 119 0.14 -1.39 10.86
C ILE A 119 0.87 -0.12 11.25
N ILE A 120 1.90 0.24 10.49
CA ILE A 120 2.68 1.46 10.70
C ILE A 120 2.62 2.27 9.42
N HIS A 121 2.15 3.51 9.48
CA HIS A 121 2.04 4.37 8.31
C HIS A 121 2.61 5.78 8.57
N THR A 122 2.98 6.48 7.50
CA THR A 122 3.26 7.93 7.54
C THR A 122 2.01 8.74 7.81
#